data_AF-A0A0B1Z1W3-F1
#
_entry.id   AF-A0A0B1Z1W3-F1
#
_cell.length_a   1.000
_cell.length_b   1.000
_cell.length_c   1.000
_cell.angle_alpha   90.00
_cell.angle_beta   90.00
_cell.angle_gamma   90.00
#
_symmetry.space_group_name_H-M   'P 1'
#
loop_
_entity.id
_entity.type
_entity.pdbx_description
1 polymer ?
#
loop_
_entity_poly.entity_id
_entity_poly.type
_entity_poly.pdbx_seq_one_letter_code
_entity_poly.pdbx_strand_id
1 'polypeptide(L)'
;MSSTRIFRVSLCLAGFAFTGNSLANQQEEEHQWSVTMVAMEQVCNKTNPGLNGDVENAMASDPKIDEAKKSQVRKIKSDPSYKLEVASITSTILKSPLAAMAQDMCKEYAPK
;
A
#
# COMPACT_ATOMS: atom_id res chain seq x y z
N MET A 1 34.29 20.31 -55.04
CA MET A 1 33.74 19.46 -53.96
C MET A 1 32.31 19.91 -53.72
N SER A 2 31.33 19.15 -54.23
CA SER A 2 30.38 18.31 -53.46
C SER A 2 29.17 19.14 -52.96
N SER A 3 27.89 18.74 -53.01
CA SER A 3 27.07 17.78 -53.76
C SER A 3 25.61 18.08 -53.32
N THR A 4 24.66 17.74 -54.16
CA THR A 4 23.20 18.01 -54.12
C THR A 4 22.38 17.29 -53.02
N ARG A 5 21.17 17.86 -52.76
CA ARG A 5 19.84 17.24 -52.48
C ARG A 5 19.36 16.92 -51.03
N ILE A 6 18.24 17.57 -50.69
CA ILE A 6 16.94 17.06 -50.17
C ILE A 6 16.97 15.86 -49.21
N PHE A 7 16.42 16.01 -48.00
CA PHE A 7 15.43 15.04 -47.45
C PHE A 7 14.61 15.66 -46.30
N ARG A 8 13.30 15.77 -46.52
CA ARG A 8 12.30 15.95 -45.45
C ARG A 8 12.33 14.69 -44.57
N VAL A 9 12.46 14.83 -43.25
CA VAL A 9 11.93 13.82 -42.32
C VAL A 9 11.30 14.57 -41.15
N SER A 10 9.99 14.77 -41.29
CA SER A 10 9.07 14.82 -40.17
C SER A 10 9.22 13.49 -39.41
N LEU A 11 9.64 13.52 -38.15
CA LEU A 11 9.46 12.37 -37.27
C LEU A 11 8.81 12.86 -35.97
N CYS A 12 7.51 12.62 -35.92
CA CYS A 12 6.62 12.80 -34.80
C CYS A 12 7.28 12.42 -33.48
N LEU A 13 7.46 13.38 -32.57
CA LEU A 13 7.53 13.10 -31.13
C LEU A 13 6.08 12.84 -30.62
N ALA A 14 5.40 11.90 -31.27
CA ALA A 14 4.13 11.35 -30.83
C ALA A 14 4.37 9.85 -30.65
N GLY A 15 4.61 9.45 -29.41
CA GLY A 15 4.86 8.05 -29.10
C GLY A 15 5.70 7.91 -27.85
N PHE A 16 5.13 8.32 -26.72
CA PHE A 16 5.02 7.54 -25.48
C PHE A 16 4.27 8.43 -24.49
N ALA A 17 3.03 8.81 -24.83
CA ALA A 17 2.03 9.01 -23.78
C ALA A 17 1.75 7.61 -23.24
N PHE A 18 2.69 7.14 -22.42
CA PHE A 18 2.55 5.89 -21.69
C PHE A 18 1.23 6.01 -20.94
N THR A 19 0.41 4.98 -21.07
CA THR A 19 -0.79 4.75 -20.27
C THR A 19 -0.40 4.68 -18.79
N GLY A 20 -0.07 5.82 -18.19
CA GLY A 20 0.49 5.93 -16.83
C GLY A 20 -0.57 6.02 -15.75
N ASN A 21 -1.83 6.26 -16.12
CA ASN A 21 -2.90 6.47 -15.14
C ASN A 21 -3.31 5.17 -14.43
N SER A 22 -3.21 3.99 -15.07
CA SER A 22 -3.60 2.74 -14.39
C SER A 22 -2.51 2.24 -13.44
N LEU A 23 -1.24 2.33 -13.84
CA LEU A 23 -0.11 1.90 -13.01
C LEU A 23 0.09 2.80 -11.79
N ALA A 24 -0.08 4.13 -11.95
CA ALA A 24 -0.01 5.07 -10.83
C ALA A 24 -1.12 4.80 -9.80
N ASN A 25 -2.36 4.56 -10.26
CA ASN A 25 -3.49 4.27 -9.38
C ASN A 25 -3.32 2.92 -8.66
N GLN A 26 -2.80 1.89 -9.33
CA GLN A 26 -2.52 0.60 -8.71
C GLN A 26 -1.44 0.70 -7.63
N GLN A 27 -0.38 1.46 -7.88
CA GLN A 27 0.69 1.63 -6.90
C GLN A 27 0.22 2.42 -5.66
N GLU A 28 -0.63 3.42 -5.86
CA GLU A 28 -1.26 4.16 -4.76
C GLU A 28 -2.20 3.26 -3.95
N GLU A 29 -3.02 2.44 -4.63
CA GLU A 29 -3.94 1.49 -3.98
C GLU A 29 -3.17 0.43 -3.16
N GLU A 30 -2.08 -0.13 -3.68
CA GLU A 30 -1.24 -1.10 -2.97
C GLU A 30 -0.50 -0.48 -1.77
N HIS A 31 -0.02 0.76 -1.92
CA HIS A 31 0.57 1.51 -0.81
C HIS A 31 -0.46 1.75 0.29
N GLN A 32 -1.63 2.27 -0.07
CA GLN A 32 -2.70 2.57 0.89
C GLN A 32 -3.19 1.30 1.60
N TRP A 33 -3.30 0.18 0.88
CA TRP A 33 -3.60 -1.12 1.46
C TRP A 33 -2.53 -1.52 2.49
N SER A 34 -1.25 -1.38 2.15
CA SER A 34 -0.14 -1.78 3.02
C SER A 34 -0.08 -0.95 4.30
N VAL A 35 -0.28 0.38 4.20
CA VAL A 35 -0.36 1.26 5.39
C VAL A 35 -1.59 0.91 6.23
N THR A 36 -2.71 0.58 5.60
CA THR A 36 -3.94 0.18 6.30
C THR A 36 -3.75 -1.11 7.09
N MET A 37 -3.04 -2.10 6.55
CA MET A 37 -2.70 -3.35 7.28
C MET A 37 -1.91 -3.07 8.57
N VAL A 38 -0.90 -2.20 8.50
CA VAL A 38 -0.12 -1.80 9.69
C VAL A 38 -0.97 -0.94 10.64
N ALA A 39 -1.83 -0.08 10.12
CA ALA A 39 -2.75 0.73 10.92
C ALA A 39 -3.76 -0.14 11.68
N MET A 40 -4.22 -1.22 11.07
CA MET A 40 -5.12 -2.20 11.67
C MET A 40 -4.48 -2.95 12.84
N GLU A 41 -3.20 -3.31 12.75
CA GLU A 41 -2.45 -3.84 13.90
C GLU A 41 -2.54 -2.88 15.10
N GLN A 42 -2.33 -1.58 14.88
CA GLN A 42 -2.44 -0.57 15.95
C GLN A 42 -3.88 -0.41 16.47
N VAL A 43 -4.89 -0.47 15.58
CA VAL A 43 -6.30 -0.43 15.99
C VAL A 43 -6.60 -1.61 16.92
N CYS A 44 -6.18 -2.80 16.53
CA CYS A 44 -6.44 -4.03 17.27
C CYS A 44 -5.75 -4.04 18.63
N ASN A 45 -4.48 -3.64 18.69
CA ASN A 45 -3.73 -3.58 19.94
C ASN A 45 -4.23 -2.46 20.88
N LYS A 46 -4.74 -1.34 20.35
CA LYS A 46 -5.37 -0.29 21.17
C LYS A 46 -6.72 -0.70 21.72
N THR A 47 -7.50 -1.44 20.94
CA THR A 47 -8.87 -1.79 21.29
C THR A 47 -8.94 -3.04 22.19
N ASN A 48 -7.97 -3.95 22.03
CA ASN A 48 -7.88 -5.18 22.80
C ASN A 48 -6.51 -5.25 23.50
N PRO A 49 -6.33 -4.55 24.65
CA PRO A 49 -5.10 -4.61 25.42
C PRO A 49 -4.87 -6.06 25.91
N GLY A 50 -3.89 -6.74 25.33
CA GLY A 50 -3.60 -8.15 25.60
C GLY A 50 -3.69 -9.07 24.37
N LEU A 51 -4.23 -8.59 23.25
CA LEU A 51 -4.25 -9.35 21.99
C LEU A 51 -2.84 -9.65 21.49
N ASN A 52 -1.89 -8.71 21.64
CA ASN A 52 -0.55 -8.77 21.05
C ASN A 52 -0.61 -9.10 19.54
N GLY A 53 -1.52 -8.42 18.84
CA GLY A 53 -1.74 -8.63 17.42
C GLY A 53 -0.55 -8.18 16.59
N ASP A 54 -0.29 -8.92 15.51
CA ASP A 54 0.79 -8.67 14.55
C ASP A 54 0.24 -8.78 13.12
N VAL A 55 0.60 -7.81 12.27
CA VAL A 55 0.26 -7.82 10.84
C VAL A 55 0.80 -9.07 10.11
N GLU A 56 1.90 -9.67 10.57
CA GLU A 56 2.42 -10.92 10.01
C GLU A 56 1.43 -12.08 10.18
N ASN A 57 0.67 -12.13 11.28
CA ASN A 57 -0.36 -13.15 11.49
C ASN A 57 -1.52 -12.97 10.51
N ALA A 58 -1.91 -11.72 10.25
CA ALA A 58 -2.95 -11.41 9.28
C ALA A 58 -2.50 -11.77 7.85
N MET A 59 -1.26 -11.47 7.50
CA MET A 59 -0.71 -11.83 6.19
C MET A 59 -0.51 -13.34 6.01
N ALA A 60 -0.20 -14.07 7.08
CA ALA A 60 -0.12 -15.53 7.04
C ALA A 60 -1.49 -16.20 6.86
N SER A 61 -2.57 -15.50 7.24
CA SER A 61 -3.94 -16.03 7.16
C SER A 61 -4.57 -15.86 5.76
N ASP A 62 -4.02 -15.01 4.90
CA ASP A 62 -4.52 -14.79 3.53
C ASP A 62 -3.52 -15.28 2.45
N PRO A 63 -3.81 -16.39 1.74
CA PRO A 63 -2.93 -16.93 0.71
C PRO A 63 -2.86 -16.07 -0.56
N LYS A 64 -3.70 -15.03 -0.70
CA LYS A 64 -3.69 -14.11 -1.85
C LYS A 64 -2.64 -13.01 -1.74
N ILE A 65 -2.00 -12.87 -0.56
CA ILE A 65 -0.96 -11.87 -0.34
C ILE A 65 0.38 -12.46 -0.79
N ASP A 66 0.88 -11.96 -1.91
CA ASP A 66 2.20 -12.33 -2.42
C ASP A 66 3.36 -11.73 -1.60
N GLU A 67 4.58 -12.19 -1.87
CA GLU A 67 5.78 -11.73 -1.14
C GLU A 67 6.12 -10.26 -1.39
N ALA A 68 5.73 -9.68 -2.53
CA ALA A 68 5.98 -8.27 -2.81
C ALA A 68 5.16 -7.39 -1.86
N LYS A 69 3.88 -7.72 -1.66
CA LYS A 69 2.99 -7.06 -0.71
C LYS A 69 3.44 -7.25 0.73
N LYS A 70 3.85 -8.47 1.12
CA LYS A 70 4.42 -8.71 2.47
C LYS A 70 5.66 -7.86 2.72
N SER A 71 6.54 -7.76 1.73
CA SER A 71 7.75 -6.93 1.81
C SER A 71 7.41 -5.45 2.01
N GLN A 72 6.40 -4.94 1.28
CA GLN A 72 5.95 -3.55 1.44
C GLN A 72 5.35 -3.28 2.83
N VAL A 73 4.52 -4.19 3.33
CA VAL A 73 3.96 -4.10 4.70
C VAL A 73 5.07 -4.11 5.75
N ARG A 74 6.05 -5.01 5.64
CA ARG A 74 7.22 -5.08 6.53
C ARG A 74 8.06 -3.80 6.47
N LYS A 75 8.24 -3.23 5.28
CA LYS A 75 8.92 -1.94 5.10
C LYS A 75 8.18 -0.85 5.85
N ILE A 76 6.87 -0.71 5.64
CA ILE A 76 6.06 0.32 6.32
C ILE A 76 6.07 0.14 7.84
N LYS A 77 6.00 -1.11 8.32
CA LYS A 77 6.04 -1.42 9.76
C LYS A 77 7.37 -1.06 10.41
N SER A 78 8.49 -1.27 9.72
CA SER A 78 9.84 -1.08 10.26
C SER A 78 10.42 0.34 10.04
N ASP A 79 9.99 1.04 9.00
CA ASP A 79 10.50 2.36 8.64
C ASP A 79 9.73 3.48 9.39
N PRO A 80 10.40 4.26 10.25
CA PRO A 80 9.75 5.29 11.06
C PRO A 80 9.16 6.44 10.23
N SER A 81 9.55 6.61 8.97
CA SER A 81 9.00 7.65 8.08
C SER A 81 7.49 7.51 7.85
N TYR A 82 6.95 6.29 7.94
CA TYR A 82 5.51 6.02 7.77
C TYR A 82 4.70 6.18 9.06
N LYS A 83 5.34 6.41 10.21
CA LYS A 83 4.65 6.44 11.53
C LYS A 83 3.48 7.43 11.58
N LEU A 84 3.65 8.61 10.98
CA LEU A 84 2.60 9.64 10.93
C LEU A 84 1.42 9.22 10.06
N GLU A 85 1.70 8.63 8.90
CA GLU A 85 0.69 8.14 7.98
C GLU A 85 -0.13 7.01 8.62
N VAL A 86 0.55 6.01 9.19
CA VAL A 86 -0.10 4.90 9.91
C VAL A 86 -0.96 5.44 11.05
N ALA A 87 -0.44 6.36 11.87
CA ALA A 87 -1.21 6.95 12.98
C ALA A 87 -2.44 7.74 12.50
N SER A 88 -2.32 8.46 11.38
CA SER A 88 -3.44 9.18 10.75
C SER A 88 -4.54 8.22 10.30
N ILE A 89 -4.17 7.13 9.61
CA ILE A 89 -5.13 6.10 9.19
C ILE A 89 -5.75 5.40 10.40
N THR A 90 -4.96 5.02 11.41
CA THR A 90 -5.47 4.45 12.66
C THR A 90 -6.49 5.38 13.32
N SER A 91 -6.21 6.68 13.42
CA SER A 91 -7.17 7.66 13.97
C SER A 91 -8.42 7.78 13.10
N THR A 92 -8.28 7.71 11.78
CA THR A 92 -9.41 7.79 10.84
C THR A 92 -10.33 6.58 11.03
N ILE A 93 -9.77 5.37 11.09
CA ILE A 93 -10.54 4.13 11.31
C ILE A 93 -11.31 4.21 12.63
N LEU A 94 -10.62 4.54 13.74
CA LEU A 94 -11.24 4.59 15.08
C LEU A 94 -12.34 5.64 15.21
N LYS A 95 -12.28 6.73 14.44
CA LYS A 95 -13.31 7.80 14.44
C LYS A 95 -14.42 7.55 13.42
N SER A 96 -14.25 6.57 12.54
CA SER A 96 -15.21 6.26 11.47
C SER A 96 -16.18 5.15 11.89
N PRO A 97 -17.30 5.00 11.17
CA PRO A 97 -18.18 3.84 11.30
C PRO A 97 -17.50 2.49 11.02
N LEU A 98 -16.31 2.50 10.40
CA LEU A 98 -15.51 1.29 10.14
C LEU A 98 -14.86 0.73 11.40
N ALA A 99 -14.91 1.43 12.54
CA ALA A 99 -14.30 0.95 13.79
C ALA A 99 -14.83 -0.43 14.22
N ALA A 100 -16.13 -0.69 14.06
CA ALA A 100 -16.73 -2.00 14.35
C ALA A 100 -16.21 -3.09 13.40
N MET A 101 -16.17 -2.81 12.09
CA MET A 101 -15.60 -3.73 11.10
C MET A 101 -14.12 -4.04 11.38
N ALA A 102 -13.37 -3.01 11.79
CA ALA A 102 -11.98 -3.16 12.16
C ALA A 102 -11.79 -4.09 13.37
N GLN A 103 -12.67 -3.99 14.37
CA GLN A 103 -12.66 -4.89 15.53
C GLN A 103 -12.87 -6.36 15.12
N ASP A 104 -13.83 -6.61 14.23
CA ASP A 104 -14.12 -7.98 13.76
C ASP A 104 -12.93 -8.62 13.04
N MET A 105 -12.09 -7.82 12.38
CA MET A 105 -10.88 -8.29 11.70
C MET A 105 -9.71 -8.55 12.65
N CYS A 106 -9.76 -8.11 13.91
CA CYS A 106 -8.63 -8.25 14.84
C CYS A 106 -8.26 -9.70 15.17
N LYS A 107 -9.19 -10.64 14.98
CA LYS A 107 -8.91 -12.09 15.10
C LYS A 107 -7.80 -12.57 14.16
N GLU A 108 -7.65 -11.95 12.98
CA GLU A 108 -6.63 -12.35 12.01
C GLU A 108 -5.24 -11.90 12.43
N TYR A 109 -5.15 -10.84 13.24
CA TYR A 109 -3.90 -10.30 13.78
C TYR A 109 -3.45 -11.04 15.04
N ALA A 110 -4.34 -11.78 15.71
CA ALA A 110 -4.05 -12.51 16.94
C ALA A 110 -2.90 -13.52 16.75
N PRO A 111 -2.08 -13.78 17.79
CA PRO A 111 -1.11 -14.87 17.79
C PRO A 111 -1.77 -16.21 17.44
N LYS A 112 -1.10 -17.02 16.61
CA LYS A 112 -1.54 -18.37 16.21
C LYS A 112 -0.96 -19.44 17.13
#